data_AF-A0ABD0QLZ0-F1
#
_entry.id   AF-A0ABD0QLZ0-F1
#
_cell.length_a   1.000
_cell.length_b   1.000
_cell.length_c   1.000
_cell.angle_alpha   90.00
_cell.angle_beta   90.00
_cell.angle_gamma   90.00
#
_symmetry.space_group_name_H-M   'P 1'
#
loop_
_entity.id
_entity.type
_entity.pdbx_description
1 polymer ?
#
loop_
_entity_poly.entity_id
_entity_poly.type
_entity_poly.pdbx_seq_one_letter_code
_entity_poly.pdbx_strand_id
1 'polypeptide(L)' 'LDMVSLTDACVEELCESVAASSTLSTLILKNNKMTDSSVPRLVKLMLDRPQMAKL' A
#
# COMPACT_ATOMS: atom_id res chain seq x y z
N LEU A 1 -3.51 9.65 -3.56
CA LEU A 1 -2.12 10.10 -3.85
C LEU A 1 -1.85 9.73 -5.30
N ASP A 2 -1.99 10.66 -6.24
CA ASP A 2 -2.05 10.31 -7.67
C ASP A 2 -0.72 10.52 -8.44
N MET A 3 0.34 10.96 -7.75
CA MET A 3 1.68 11.18 -8.31
C MET A 3 2.73 11.32 -7.18
N VAL A 4 3.03 10.26 -6.45
CA VAL A 4 4.05 10.33 -5.36
C VAL A 4 5.40 9.77 -5.79
N SER A 5 5.51 9.23 -7.01
CA SER A 5 6.70 8.52 -7.47
C SER A 5 7.13 7.44 -6.46
N LEU A 6 6.17 6.80 -5.77
CA LEU A 6 6.47 5.71 -4.86
C LEU A 6 7.18 4.61 -5.63
N THR A 7 8.29 4.14 -5.07
CA THR A 7 9.08 3.04 -5.61
C THR A 7 8.89 1.82 -4.71
N ASP A 8 9.35 0.66 -5.15
CA ASP A 8 9.30 -0.57 -4.36
C ASP A 8 9.96 -0.43 -2.97
N ALA A 9 10.91 0.51 -2.82
CA ALA A 9 11.57 0.80 -1.55
C ALA A 9 10.64 1.47 -0.52
N CYS A 10 9.66 2.26 -0.98
CA CYS A 10 8.72 2.96 -0.09
C CYS A 10 7.58 2.06 0.40
N VAL A 11 7.44 0.85 -0.14
CA VAL A 11 6.33 -0.05 0.16
C VAL A 11 6.34 -0.48 1.62
N GLU A 12 7.52 -0.65 2.22
CA GLU A 12 7.65 -1.05 3.62
C GLU A 12 7.12 0.04 4.55
N GLU A 13 7.60 1.28 4.38
CA GLU A 13 7.14 2.45 5.16
C GLU A 13 5.65 2.76 4.90
N LEU A 14 5.17 2.53 3.67
CA LEU A 14 3.75 2.62 3.32
C LEU A 14 2.94 1.59 4.10
N CYS A 15 3.37 0.33 4.12
CA CYS A 15 2.70 -0.73 4.86
C CYS A 15 2.64 -0.41 6.36
N GLU A 16 3.72 0.08 6.95
CA GLU A 16 3.75 0.51 8.35
C GLU A 16 2.80 1.67 8.62
N SER A 17 2.79 2.68 7.75
CA SER A 17 1.90 3.84 7.85
C SER A 17 0.42 3.43 7.76
N VAL A 18 0.11 2.53 6.83
CA VAL A 18 -1.23 1.97 6.69
C VAL A 18 -1.59 1.14 7.92
N ALA A 19 -0.67 0.29 8.40
CA ALA A 19 -0.85 -0.52 9.60
C ALA A 19 -1.11 0.33 10.85
N ALA A 20 -0.44 1.47 10.99
CA ALA A 20 -0.65 2.43 12.06
C ALA A 20 -2.01 3.15 11.99
N SER A 21 -2.60 3.26 10.80
CA SER A 21 -3.91 3.90 10.61
C SER A 21 -5.05 2.90 10.82
N SER A 22 -5.86 3.03 11.86
CA SER A 22 -7.00 2.12 12.11
C SER A 22 -8.26 2.41 11.30
N THR A 23 -8.28 3.50 10.53
CA THR A 23 -9.47 3.97 9.79
C THR A 23 -9.31 3.89 8.28
N LEU A 24 -8.10 3.65 7.78
CA LEU A 24 -7.83 3.59 6.35
C LEU A 24 -8.41 2.31 5.74
N SER A 25 -9.47 2.48 4.94
CA SER A 25 -10.19 1.40 4.26
C SER A 25 -9.92 1.32 2.75
N THR A 26 -9.39 2.41 2.17
CA THR A 26 -9.10 2.52 0.75
C THR A 26 -7.71 3.11 0.56
N LEU A 27 -6.88 2.41 -0.20
CA LEU A 27 -5.57 2.89 -0.62
C LEU A 27 -5.56 2.92 -2.15
N ILE A 28 -5.05 4.02 -2.74
CA ILE A 28 -4.98 4.18 -4.20
C ILE A 28 -3.53 4.44 -4.56
N LEU A 29 -2.94 3.50 -5.30
CA LEU A 29 -1.53 3.51 -5.67
C LEU A 29 -1.29 3.61 -7.18
N LYS A 30 -2.33 3.95 -7.95
CA LYS A 30 -2.22 4.19 -9.39
C LYS A 30 -1.13 5.22 -9.68
N ASN A 31 -0.49 5.04 -10.83
CA ASN A 31 0.44 6.01 -11.38
C ASN A 31 1.69 6.27 -10.51
N ASN A 32 2.19 5.22 -9.85
CA ASN A 32 3.47 5.21 -9.14
C ASN A 32 4.53 4.41 -9.89
N LYS A 33 5.79 4.48 -9.44
CA LYS A 33 6.94 3.77 -10.02
C LYS A 33 7.21 2.43 -9.33
N MET A 34 6.17 1.81 -8.80
CA MET A 34 6.29 0.48 -8.18
C MET A 34 6.26 -0.59 -9.26
N THR A 35 7.02 -1.65 -9.04
CA THR A 35 7.08 -2.81 -9.94
C THR A 35 6.34 -3.98 -9.30
N ASP A 36 6.28 -5.11 -9.99
CA ASP A 36 5.69 -6.35 -9.47
C ASP A 36 6.39 -6.84 -8.18
N SER A 37 7.59 -6.32 -7.87
CA SER A 37 8.32 -6.57 -6.62
C SER A 37 7.60 -6.06 -5.37
N SER A 38 6.73 -5.05 -5.51
CA SER A 38 5.90 -4.50 -4.44
C SER A 38 4.65 -5.35 -4.14
N VAL A 39 4.16 -6.11 -5.14
CA VAL A 39 2.87 -6.80 -5.10
C VAL A 39 2.76 -7.77 -3.91
N PRO A 40 3.74 -8.65 -3.62
CA PRO A 40 3.62 -9.58 -2.49
C PRO A 40 3.43 -8.88 -1.14
N ARG A 41 4.06 -7.70 -0.98
CA ARG A 41 3.98 -6.91 0.26
C ARG A 41 2.63 -6.22 0.39
N LEU A 42 2.12 -5.66 -0.70
CA LEU A 42 0.78 -5.04 -0.74
C LEU A 42 -0.33 -6.08 -0.51
N VAL A 43 -0.18 -7.29 -1.08
CA VAL A 43 -1.10 -8.40 -0.84
C VAL A 43 -1.07 -8.81 0.63
N LYS A 44 0.12 -8.96 1.22
CA LYS A 44 0.24 -9.27 2.65
C LYS A 44 -0.42 -8.19 3.52
N LEU A 45 -0.23 -6.91 3.20
CA LEU A 45 -0.89 -5.80 3.90
C LEU A 45 -2.41 -5.92 3.85
N MET A 46 -3.00 -6.24 2.70
CA MET A 46 -4.45 -6.44 2.59
C MET A 46 -4.92 -7.65 3.41
N LEU A 47 -4.16 -8.74 3.44
CA LEU A 47 -4.49 -9.92 4.23
C LEU A 47 -4.43 -9.65 5.75
N ASP A 48 -3.44 -8.88 6.20
CA ASP A 48 -3.30 -8.48 7.60
C ASP A 48 -4.39 -7.44 8.00
N ARG A 49 -5.04 -6.82 7.02
CA ARG A 49 -5.98 -5.70 7.22
C ARG A 49 -7.34 -6.02 6.59
N PRO A 50 -8.22 -6.76 7.28
CA PRO A 50 -9.57 -7.08 6.77
C PRO A 50 -10.47 -5.85 6.56
N GLN A 51 -10.09 -4.69 7.12
CA GLN A 51 -10.78 -3.42 6.96
C GLN A 51 -10.46 -2.73 5.62
N MET A 52 -9.40 -3.14 4.92
CA MET A 52 -9.08 -2.64 3.59
C MET A 52 -10.03 -3.27 2.56
N ALA A 53 -10.99 -2.48 2.11
CA ALA A 53 -11.95 -2.93 1.11
C ALA A 53 -11.36 -2.84 -0.32
N LYS A 54 -10.42 -1.92 -0.56
CA LYS A 54 -9.85 -1.64 -1.89
C LYS A 54 -8.39 -1.18 -1.85
N LEU A 55 -7.62 -1.65 -2.83
CA LEU A 55 -6.24 -1.29 -3.17
C LEU A 55 -6.18 -0.83 -4.63
#